data_AF-A0AAD6YF94-F1
#
_entry.id   AF-A0AAD6YF94-F1
#
_cell.length_a   1.000
_cell.length_b   1.000
_cell.length_c   1.000
_cell.angle_alpha   90.00
_cell.angle_beta   90.00
_cell.angle_gamma   90.00
#
_symmetry.space_group_name_H-M   'P 1'
#
loop_
_entity.id
_entity.type
_entity.pdbx_description
1 polymer ?
#
loop_
_entity_poly.entity_id
_entity_poly.type
_entity_poly.pdbx_seq_one_letter_code
_entity_poly.pdbx_strand_id
1 'polypeptide(L)'
;ARSPPTIHCKRSPQDLAEWNTLDIPLSGDDIFETHALEEFQNTDISGFRANTIGTPKRSATEASVVIEPPLKRRKLEVGTLRDVIPQPHIVASEMASVATKNSTSPAYSRTKPIPIPPHTLPLPDPPFARRSWVIPVRGTLPWQHATSAVVLLDPTDPNPPSHDDELAWTPPALSAFWSFLLKVRAKKQLGPLGLSFNVSRSHYSSANSNSQPAGTGTYTEYSVMGAQPVIPSLDSEPPSAVSSVRQLPLTVTTSVPLLSVDHIKVYHDAINSMVIRNVLDAWRFESGEMGSYKIRLLKGARLVLLDERSKGILVV
;
A
#
# COMPACT_ATOMS: atom_id res chain seq x y z
N ALA A 1 -30.68 23.58 -1.99
CA ALA A 1 -29.22 23.40 -1.80
C ALA A 1 -28.53 24.69 -2.22
N ARG A 2 -27.69 25.27 -1.36
CA ARG A 2 -26.94 26.49 -1.71
C ARG A 2 -25.75 26.12 -2.59
N SER A 3 -25.56 26.85 -3.68
CA SER A 3 -24.43 26.69 -4.58
C SER A 3 -23.11 26.99 -3.84
N PRO A 4 -22.03 26.22 -4.09
CA PRO A 4 -20.74 26.48 -3.47
C PRO A 4 -20.18 27.84 -3.94
N PRO A 5 -19.45 28.56 -3.07
CA PRO A 5 -18.91 29.88 -3.39
C PRO A 5 -17.91 29.80 -4.54
N THR A 6 -18.12 30.62 -5.56
CA THR A 6 -17.22 30.75 -6.70
C THR A 6 -16.02 31.60 -6.28
N ILE A 7 -14.85 30.98 -6.14
CA ILE A 7 -13.60 31.71 -5.87
C ILE A 7 -13.12 32.29 -7.21
N HIS A 8 -13.33 33.59 -7.41
CA HIS A 8 -12.71 34.34 -8.50
C HIS A 8 -11.23 34.61 -8.18
N CYS A 9 -10.40 33.59 -8.30
CA CYS A 9 -8.95 33.78 -8.27
C CYS A 9 -8.50 34.27 -9.66
N LYS A 10 -8.39 35.58 -9.82
CA LYS A 10 -7.65 36.17 -10.94
C LYS A 10 -6.16 35.88 -10.70
N ARG A 11 -5.68 34.70 -11.10
CA ARG A 11 -4.23 34.45 -11.15
C ARG A 11 -3.64 35.36 -12.21
N SER A 12 -2.91 36.38 -11.76
CA SER A 12 -2.01 37.16 -12.60
C SER A 12 -0.99 36.20 -13.21
N PRO A 13 -0.74 36.22 -14.53
CA PRO A 13 0.33 35.44 -15.14
C PRO A 13 1.74 35.84 -14.68
N GLN A 14 1.89 36.87 -13.84
CA GLN A 14 3.19 37.37 -13.37
C GLN A 14 3.76 36.57 -12.18
N ASP A 15 2.92 35.93 -11.37
CA ASP A 15 3.37 35.30 -10.10
C ASP A 15 4.15 33.98 -10.31
N LEU A 16 4.22 33.47 -11.55
CA LEU A 16 5.00 32.27 -11.89
C LEU A 16 6.37 32.59 -12.54
N ALA A 17 6.65 33.85 -12.85
CA ALA A 17 7.94 34.27 -13.38
C ALA A 17 9.01 34.46 -12.27
N GLU A 18 8.58 34.64 -11.02
CA GLU A 18 9.45 35.05 -9.90
C GLU A 18 10.37 33.93 -9.38
N TRP A 19 10.08 32.66 -9.67
CA TRP A 19 10.87 31.53 -9.16
C TRP A 19 12.13 31.22 -9.98
N ASN A 20 12.33 31.85 -11.15
CA ASN A 20 13.49 31.63 -12.03
C ASN A 20 14.34 32.88 -12.29
N THR A 21 13.99 34.03 -11.71
CA THR A 21 14.83 35.23 -11.74
C THR A 21 15.82 35.18 -10.57
N LEU A 22 17.04 34.71 -10.86
CA LEU A 22 18.18 34.64 -9.95
C LEU A 22 18.66 36.01 -9.40
N ASP A 23 18.06 37.12 -9.84
CA ASP A 23 18.52 38.48 -9.56
C ASP A 23 17.48 39.36 -8.83
N ILE A 24 16.59 38.77 -8.02
CA ILE A 24 15.83 39.59 -7.06
C ILE A 24 16.78 39.87 -5.90
N PRO A 25 17.23 41.13 -5.68
CA PRO A 25 17.99 41.46 -4.49
C PRO A 25 17.07 41.20 -3.30
N LEU A 26 17.41 40.18 -2.51
CA LEU A 26 16.74 39.89 -1.26
C LEU A 26 16.72 41.18 -0.44
N SER A 27 15.52 41.71 -0.19
CA SER A 27 15.36 42.79 0.77
C SER A 27 15.93 42.27 2.10
N GLY A 28 16.78 43.05 2.75
CA GLY A 28 17.46 42.64 3.99
C GLY A 28 16.51 42.25 5.13
N ASP A 29 15.22 42.54 4.97
CA ASP A 29 14.17 42.23 5.93
C ASP A 29 13.70 40.76 5.92
N ASP A 30 14.03 39.98 4.87
CA ASP A 30 13.64 38.55 4.76
C ASP A 30 14.72 37.57 5.28
N ILE A 31 15.87 38.09 5.73
CA ILE A 31 16.93 37.28 6.35
C ILE A 31 16.78 37.40 7.87
N PHE A 32 16.04 36.46 8.46
CA PHE A 32 15.96 36.36 9.92
C PHE A 32 17.29 35.88 10.48
N GLU A 33 17.96 36.70 11.28
CA GLU A 33 19.15 36.28 12.01
C GLU A 33 18.77 35.19 13.02
N THR A 34 19.55 34.11 13.09
CA THR A 34 19.23 32.93 13.91
C THR A 34 19.06 33.23 15.40
N HIS A 35 19.58 34.34 15.89
CA HIS A 35 19.44 34.79 17.28
C HIS A 35 18.21 35.66 17.53
N ALA A 36 17.56 36.16 16.46
CA ALA A 36 16.29 36.89 16.52
C ALA A 36 15.07 35.94 16.52
N LEU A 37 15.28 34.65 16.28
CA LEU A 37 14.24 33.63 16.40
C LEU A 37 13.99 33.33 17.89
N GLU A 38 12.73 33.47 18.31
CA GLU A 38 12.29 33.12 19.65
C GLU A 38 12.59 31.64 19.92
N GLU A 39 13.26 31.35 21.04
CA GLU A 39 13.63 30.00 21.41
C GLU A 39 12.37 29.15 21.58
N PHE A 40 12.32 27.99 20.90
CA PHE A 40 11.15 27.12 20.93
C PHE A 40 10.82 26.72 22.37
N GLN A 41 9.67 27.17 22.87
CA GLN A 41 9.13 26.72 24.15
C GLN A 41 8.72 25.24 24.01
N ASN A 42 9.62 24.34 24.43
CA ASN A 42 9.33 22.92 24.51
C ASN A 42 8.16 22.71 25.48
N THR A 43 7.09 22.10 24.97
CA THR A 43 5.93 21.70 25.78
C THR A 43 6.40 20.67 26.81
N ASP A 44 6.29 21.01 28.09
CA ASP A 44 6.65 20.13 29.20
C ASP A 44 5.76 18.87 29.19
N ILE A 45 6.37 17.71 28.91
CA ILE A 45 5.69 16.41 28.81
C ILE A 45 5.76 15.63 30.14
N SER A 46 6.26 16.25 31.22
CA SER A 46 6.42 15.59 32.53
C SER A 46 5.10 15.12 33.16
N GLY A 47 3.96 15.66 32.73
CA GLY A 47 2.62 15.31 33.25
C GLY A 47 2.05 13.95 32.82
N PHE A 48 2.64 13.23 31.86
CA PHE A 48 2.00 12.04 31.25
C PHE A 48 2.31 10.69 31.92
N ARG A 49 3.03 10.65 33.05
CA ARG A 49 3.56 9.40 33.64
C ARG A 49 2.89 8.86 34.91
N ALA A 50 1.72 9.35 35.32
CA ALA A 50 1.17 9.02 36.64
C ALA A 50 -0.22 8.35 36.66
N ASN A 51 -0.54 7.44 35.72
CA ASN A 51 -1.71 6.56 35.85
C ASN A 51 -1.31 5.08 35.78
N THR A 52 -0.72 4.58 36.87
CA THR A 52 -0.58 3.15 37.16
C THR A 52 -1.96 2.57 37.49
N ILE A 53 -2.62 2.00 36.49
CA ILE A 53 -3.87 1.25 36.64
C ILE A 53 -3.58 -0.02 37.46
N GLY A 54 -4.21 -0.11 38.63
CA GLY A 54 -4.15 -1.27 39.51
C GLY A 54 -4.71 -2.53 38.83
N THR A 55 -4.00 -3.64 38.99
CA THR A 55 -4.41 -4.95 38.51
C THR A 55 -5.46 -5.55 39.47
N PRO A 56 -6.67 -5.91 38.98
CA PRO A 56 -7.64 -6.62 39.80
C PRO A 56 -7.20 -8.07 40.02
N LYS A 57 -7.04 -8.42 41.29
CA LYS A 57 -6.72 -9.77 41.80
C LYS A 57 -7.95 -10.67 41.60
N ARG A 58 -7.96 -11.47 40.53
CA ARG A 58 -9.09 -12.36 40.19
C ARG A 58 -8.94 -13.71 40.90
N SER A 59 -9.95 -14.04 41.71
CA SER A 59 -10.10 -15.27 42.49
C SER A 59 -10.21 -16.51 41.61
N ALA A 60 -9.53 -17.57 42.04
CA ALA A 60 -9.55 -18.89 41.43
C ALA A 60 -10.92 -19.57 41.60
N THR A 61 -11.48 -20.09 40.51
CA THR A 61 -12.54 -21.10 40.54
C THR A 61 -12.28 -22.06 39.39
N GLU A 62 -12.07 -23.32 39.76
CA GLU A 62 -11.61 -24.43 38.95
C GLU A 62 -12.67 -24.90 37.95
N ALA A 63 -12.31 -24.90 36.67
CA ALA A 63 -12.79 -25.83 35.66
C ALA A 63 -11.67 -25.97 34.61
N SER A 64 -10.99 -27.13 34.59
CA SER A 64 -9.82 -27.39 33.76
C SER A 64 -10.20 -27.55 32.28
N VAL A 65 -10.42 -26.44 31.59
CA VAL A 65 -10.33 -26.39 30.13
C VAL A 65 -8.85 -26.48 29.77
N VAL A 66 -8.48 -27.43 28.91
CA VAL A 66 -7.12 -27.49 28.32
C VAL A 66 -6.98 -26.25 27.43
N ILE A 67 -6.55 -25.14 28.03
CA ILE A 67 -6.26 -23.90 27.31
C ILE A 67 -4.93 -24.15 26.60
N GLU A 68 -5.00 -24.41 25.30
CA GLU A 68 -3.83 -24.46 24.44
C GLU A 68 -3.03 -23.15 24.65
N PRO A 69 -1.73 -23.23 24.96
CA PRO A 69 -0.95 -22.04 25.28
C PRO A 69 -1.02 -21.05 24.10
N PRO A 70 -1.19 -19.75 24.37
CA PRO A 70 -1.33 -18.76 23.32
C PRO A 70 -0.12 -18.80 22.38
N LEU A 71 -0.39 -18.94 21.08
CA LEU A 71 0.64 -18.93 20.05
C LEU A 71 1.52 -17.67 20.19
N LYS A 72 2.84 -17.86 20.22
CA LYS A 72 3.79 -16.75 20.32
C LYS A 72 3.56 -15.79 19.15
N ARG A 73 3.31 -14.52 19.46
CA ARG A 73 3.17 -13.47 18.44
C ARG A 73 4.50 -13.33 17.69
N ARG A 74 4.43 -13.33 16.35
CA ARG A 74 5.60 -13.12 15.48
C ARG A 74 6.17 -11.72 15.73
N LYS A 75 7.50 -11.62 15.80
CA LYS A 75 8.19 -10.34 16.00
C LYS A 75 8.28 -9.60 14.65
N LEU A 76 7.42 -8.59 14.48
CA LEU A 76 7.38 -7.76 13.27
C LEU A 76 8.51 -6.72 13.28
N GLU A 77 9.07 -6.45 12.11
CA GLU A 77 10.06 -5.39 11.94
C GLU A 77 9.38 -4.00 11.91
N VAL A 78 9.60 -3.23 12.96
CA VAL A 78 9.11 -1.83 13.08
C VAL A 78 10.13 -0.83 12.51
N GLY A 79 11.33 -1.29 12.14
CA GLY A 79 12.43 -0.45 11.65
C GLY A 79 12.22 0.14 10.26
N THR A 80 13.15 1.01 9.86
CA THR A 80 13.24 1.52 8.49
C THR A 80 13.80 0.43 7.57
N LEU A 81 13.13 0.17 6.46
CA LEU A 81 13.59 -0.80 5.44
C LEU A 81 14.61 -0.19 4.47
N ARG A 82 15.02 1.07 4.71
CA ARG A 82 15.92 1.82 3.83
C ARG A 82 17.27 1.13 3.63
N ASP A 83 17.77 0.48 4.68
CA ASP A 83 19.11 -0.14 4.68
C ASP A 83 19.07 -1.61 4.25
N VAL A 84 17.88 -2.21 4.22
CA VAL A 84 17.68 -3.61 3.79
C VAL A 84 17.84 -3.75 2.27
N ILE A 85 17.31 -2.78 1.52
CA ILE A 85 17.43 -2.75 0.06
C ILE A 85 18.64 -1.91 -0.34
N PRO A 86 19.61 -2.47 -1.08
CA PRO A 86 20.77 -1.72 -1.56
C PRO A 86 20.38 -0.50 -2.41
N GLN A 87 21.08 0.61 -2.20
CA GLN A 87 20.96 1.79 -3.06
C GLN A 87 21.56 1.51 -4.46
N PRO A 88 21.06 2.18 -5.51
CA PRO A 88 19.99 3.19 -5.52
C PRO A 88 18.58 2.57 -5.44
N HIS A 89 17.67 3.23 -4.71
CA HIS A 89 16.26 2.79 -4.59
C HIS A 89 15.40 3.14 -5.80
N ILE A 90 15.88 4.04 -6.66
CA ILE A 90 15.22 4.39 -7.91
C ILE A 90 16.22 4.12 -9.03
N VAL A 91 15.83 3.25 -9.95
CA VAL A 91 16.61 2.91 -11.14
C VAL A 91 15.76 3.24 -12.34
N ALA A 92 16.09 4.35 -13.01
CA ALA A 92 15.39 4.78 -14.20
C ALA A 92 15.51 3.73 -15.33
N SER A 93 14.50 3.66 -16.17
CA SER A 93 14.52 2.81 -17.35
C SER A 93 15.52 3.36 -18.37
N GLU A 94 16.41 2.52 -18.88
CA GLU A 94 17.25 2.88 -20.02
C GLU A 94 16.37 2.94 -21.27
N MET A 95 16.17 4.15 -21.81
CA MET A 95 15.51 4.35 -23.10
C MET A 95 16.45 3.92 -24.22
N ALA A 96 16.59 2.61 -24.41
CA ALA A 96 17.30 2.08 -25.56
C ALA A 96 16.32 1.92 -26.72
N SER A 97 16.65 2.49 -27.88
CA SER A 97 15.95 2.28 -29.16
C SER A 97 16.19 0.86 -29.70
N VAL A 98 15.91 -0.16 -28.89
CA VAL A 98 16.05 -1.55 -29.29
C VAL A 98 14.70 -2.00 -29.77
N ALA A 99 14.64 -2.44 -31.03
CA ALA A 99 13.47 -3.12 -31.59
C ALA A 99 13.06 -4.25 -30.63
N THR A 100 11.93 -4.06 -29.96
CA THR A 100 11.44 -4.99 -28.96
C THR A 100 11.07 -6.27 -29.69
N LYS A 101 11.88 -7.32 -29.54
CA LYS A 101 11.49 -8.64 -30.04
C LYS A 101 10.28 -9.06 -29.22
N ASN A 102 9.13 -9.24 -29.87
CA ASN A 102 7.93 -9.77 -29.24
C ASN A 102 8.30 -11.08 -28.54
N SER A 103 8.30 -11.08 -27.21
CA SER A 103 8.62 -12.30 -26.47
C SER A 103 7.49 -13.31 -26.70
N THR A 104 7.83 -14.50 -27.19
CA THR A 104 6.88 -15.60 -27.43
C THR A 104 6.41 -16.30 -26.16
N SER A 105 6.75 -15.77 -24.99
CA SER A 105 6.37 -16.36 -23.72
C SER A 105 4.85 -16.28 -23.53
N PRO A 106 4.20 -17.37 -23.08
CA PRO A 106 2.76 -17.38 -22.87
C PRO A 106 2.35 -16.34 -21.83
N ALA A 107 1.19 -15.71 -22.00
CA ALA A 107 0.64 -14.77 -21.02
C ALA A 107 0.39 -15.47 -19.66
N TYR A 108 0.51 -14.72 -18.56
CA TYR A 108 0.20 -15.22 -17.22
C TYR A 108 -1.26 -15.68 -17.14
N SER A 109 -1.49 -16.95 -16.78
CA SER A 109 -2.82 -17.58 -16.77
C SER A 109 -3.24 -18.18 -15.43
N ARG A 110 -2.41 -18.06 -14.38
CA ARG A 110 -2.67 -18.73 -13.09
C ARG A 110 -3.80 -18.08 -12.27
N THR A 111 -3.97 -16.77 -12.40
CA THR A 111 -5.02 -16.03 -11.70
C THR A 111 -5.86 -15.28 -12.73
N LYS A 112 -7.18 -15.34 -12.59
CA LYS A 112 -8.09 -14.53 -13.40
C LYS A 112 -7.92 -13.05 -13.01
N PRO A 113 -7.61 -12.14 -13.96
CA PRO A 113 -7.50 -10.73 -13.64
C PRO A 113 -8.81 -10.14 -13.11
N ILE A 114 -8.71 -9.34 -12.04
CA ILE A 114 -9.83 -8.60 -11.47
C ILE A 114 -9.66 -7.13 -11.88
N PRO A 115 -10.49 -6.58 -12.78
CA PRO A 115 -10.37 -5.18 -13.18
C PRO A 115 -10.71 -4.24 -12.02
N ILE A 116 -9.96 -3.14 -11.92
CA ILE A 116 -10.18 -2.06 -10.96
C ILE A 116 -10.92 -0.93 -11.69
N PRO A 117 -12.09 -0.48 -11.18
CA PRO A 117 -12.82 0.65 -11.77
C PRO A 117 -11.95 1.91 -11.91
N PRO A 118 -12.06 2.68 -13.00
CA PRO A 118 -13.04 2.56 -14.08
C PRO A 118 -12.62 1.62 -15.22
N HIS A 119 -11.50 0.90 -15.10
CA HIS A 119 -10.98 0.07 -16.18
C HIS A 119 -11.81 -1.21 -16.36
N THR A 120 -11.91 -1.67 -17.60
CA THR A 120 -12.60 -2.91 -17.97
C THR A 120 -11.68 -3.78 -18.83
N LEU A 121 -12.01 -5.07 -18.98
CA LEU A 121 -11.28 -6.00 -19.84
C LEU A 121 -11.99 -6.16 -21.20
N PRO A 122 -11.26 -6.34 -22.31
CA PRO A 122 -9.80 -6.30 -22.43
C PRO A 122 -9.26 -4.88 -22.21
N LEU A 123 -8.04 -4.78 -21.69
CA LEU A 123 -7.41 -3.48 -21.51
C LEU A 123 -7.11 -2.85 -22.88
N PRO A 124 -7.33 -1.54 -23.06
CA PRO A 124 -6.77 -0.87 -24.22
C PRO A 124 -5.25 -1.00 -24.15
N ASP A 125 -4.63 -1.37 -25.26
CA ASP A 125 -3.18 -1.51 -25.37
C ASP A 125 -2.60 -0.39 -26.22
N PRO A 126 -2.38 0.81 -25.66
CA PRO A 126 -1.56 1.79 -26.33
C PRO A 126 -0.16 1.18 -26.47
N PRO A 127 0.41 1.10 -27.69
CA PRO A 127 1.70 0.46 -27.93
C PRO A 127 2.85 1.09 -27.14
N PHE A 128 2.66 2.32 -26.65
CA PHE A 128 3.65 3.10 -25.90
C PHE A 128 3.22 3.43 -24.48
N ALA A 129 2.12 2.86 -23.98
CA ALA A 129 1.73 3.08 -22.59
C ALA A 129 2.74 2.40 -21.64
N ARG A 130 3.06 3.11 -20.57
CA ARG A 130 3.90 2.59 -19.48
C ARG A 130 2.99 2.14 -18.36
N ARG A 131 3.21 0.92 -17.88
CA ARG A 131 2.49 0.36 -16.74
C ARG A 131 3.49 0.00 -15.65
N SER A 132 3.00 -0.28 -14.45
CA SER A 132 3.85 -0.78 -13.40
C SER A 132 3.17 -1.83 -12.53
N TRP A 133 3.89 -2.89 -12.21
CA TRP A 133 3.48 -3.82 -11.15
C TRP A 133 3.88 -3.27 -9.79
N VAL A 134 2.98 -3.34 -8.83
CA VAL A 134 3.21 -3.01 -7.42
C VAL A 134 3.36 -4.29 -6.62
N ILE A 135 4.52 -4.46 -6.00
CA ILE A 135 4.83 -5.56 -5.09
C ILE A 135 4.85 -5.01 -3.67
N PRO A 136 3.90 -5.42 -2.80
CA PRO A 136 3.89 -4.95 -1.42
C PRO A 136 5.06 -5.59 -0.65
N VAL A 137 5.76 -4.75 0.11
CA VAL A 137 6.85 -5.15 1.00
C VAL A 137 6.38 -5.13 2.46
N ARG A 138 5.62 -4.10 2.85
CA ARG A 138 5.04 -3.99 4.18
C ARG A 138 3.74 -3.19 4.14
N GLY A 139 2.67 -3.75 4.68
CA GLY A 139 1.33 -3.17 4.73
C GLY A 139 0.34 -3.80 3.75
N THR A 140 -0.83 -3.17 3.61
CA THR A 140 -1.91 -3.62 2.71
C THR A 140 -2.18 -2.56 1.66
N LEU A 141 -2.16 -2.96 0.39
CA LEU A 141 -2.43 -2.04 -0.72
C LEU A 141 -3.90 -1.56 -0.71
N PRO A 142 -4.20 -0.36 -1.27
CA PRO A 142 -5.56 0.21 -1.25
C PRO A 142 -6.62 -0.61 -2.00
N TRP A 143 -6.19 -1.51 -2.88
CA TRP A 143 -7.10 -2.22 -3.77
C TRP A 143 -7.57 -3.51 -3.15
N GLN A 144 -8.89 -3.73 -3.21
CA GLN A 144 -9.50 -4.96 -2.75
C GLN A 144 -8.85 -6.16 -3.45
N HIS A 145 -8.67 -7.25 -2.70
CA HIS A 145 -8.04 -8.50 -3.15
C HIS A 145 -6.54 -8.45 -3.42
N ALA A 146 -5.87 -7.30 -3.24
CA ALA A 146 -4.41 -7.27 -3.29
C ALA A 146 -3.84 -7.99 -2.05
N THR A 147 -2.81 -8.81 -2.26
CA THR A 147 -2.11 -9.52 -1.17
C THR A 147 -1.42 -8.50 -0.25
N SER A 148 -1.52 -8.67 1.08
CA SER A 148 -0.79 -7.85 2.04
C SER A 148 0.67 -8.30 2.15
N ALA A 149 1.51 -7.55 2.85
CA ALA A 149 2.88 -7.97 3.12
C ALA A 149 3.35 -7.57 4.52
N VAL A 150 4.23 -8.38 5.09
CA VAL A 150 4.90 -8.17 6.37
C VAL A 150 6.39 -8.45 6.23
N VAL A 151 7.21 -7.81 7.05
CA VAL A 151 8.65 -8.09 7.14
C VAL A 151 8.94 -8.71 8.51
N LEU A 152 9.53 -9.90 8.48
CA LEU A 152 9.93 -10.69 9.64
C LEU A 152 11.41 -10.48 9.90
N LEU A 153 11.76 -10.13 11.16
CA LEU A 153 13.15 -9.96 11.58
C LEU A 153 13.91 -11.29 11.67
N ASP A 154 13.20 -12.36 12.04
CA ASP A 154 13.80 -13.64 12.35
C ASP A 154 13.65 -14.61 11.17
N PRO A 155 14.75 -15.05 10.53
CA PRO A 155 14.69 -16.00 9.42
C PRO A 155 14.39 -17.44 9.87
N THR A 156 14.38 -17.72 11.17
CA THR A 156 14.26 -19.09 11.70
C THR A 156 12.85 -19.66 11.66
N ASP A 157 11.85 -18.82 11.37
CA ASP A 157 10.47 -19.27 11.20
C ASP A 157 10.04 -19.08 9.73
N PRO A 158 10.58 -19.88 8.78
CA PRO A 158 10.19 -19.85 7.37
C PRO A 158 8.82 -20.49 7.15
N ASN A 159 7.98 -20.55 8.20
CA ASN A 159 6.64 -21.05 8.08
C ASN A 159 5.94 -20.23 6.98
N PRO A 160 5.44 -20.89 5.91
CA PRO A 160 4.66 -20.21 4.91
C PRO A 160 3.56 -19.41 5.62
N PRO A 161 3.17 -18.24 5.09
CA PRO A 161 2.18 -17.39 5.71
C PRO A 161 0.96 -18.25 6.10
N SER A 162 0.59 -18.19 7.39
CA SER A 162 -0.50 -19.01 7.94
C SER A 162 -1.87 -18.62 7.35
N HIS A 163 -1.90 -17.55 6.54
CA HIS A 163 -3.03 -17.05 5.81
C HIS A 163 -2.61 -16.92 4.34
N ASP A 164 -3.42 -17.48 3.44
CA ASP A 164 -3.14 -17.58 2.00
C ASP A 164 -2.96 -16.21 1.28
N ASP A 165 -3.17 -15.09 1.98
CA ASP A 165 -3.24 -13.74 1.42
C ASP A 165 -2.18 -12.75 1.93
N GLU A 166 -1.13 -13.19 2.64
CA GLU A 166 -0.07 -12.32 3.17
C GLU A 166 1.34 -12.75 2.73
N LEU A 167 2.13 -11.83 2.18
CA LEU A 167 3.55 -12.05 1.88
C LEU A 167 4.41 -11.87 3.12
N ALA A 168 5.20 -12.88 3.48
CA ALA A 168 6.19 -12.78 4.55
C ALA A 168 7.60 -12.58 3.96
N TRP A 169 8.10 -11.36 4.03
CA TRP A 169 9.48 -11.02 3.65
C TRP A 169 10.43 -11.20 4.82
N THR A 170 11.67 -11.54 4.52
CA THR A 170 12.81 -11.38 5.43
C THR A 170 13.80 -10.40 4.80
N PRO A 171 14.66 -9.71 5.58
CA PRO A 171 15.66 -8.80 5.03
C PRO A 171 16.55 -9.45 3.95
N PRO A 172 17.07 -10.68 4.12
CA PRO A 172 17.83 -11.36 3.08
C PRO A 172 16.99 -11.65 1.82
N ALA A 173 15.74 -12.07 1.97
CA ALA A 173 14.85 -12.35 0.84
C ALA A 173 14.53 -11.09 0.04
N LEU A 174 14.30 -9.97 0.72
CA LEU A 174 14.02 -8.69 0.09
C LEU A 174 15.24 -8.15 -0.68
N SER A 175 16.43 -8.23 -0.08
CA SER A 175 17.69 -7.85 -0.73
C SER A 175 18.00 -8.74 -1.95
N ALA A 176 17.79 -10.06 -1.82
CA ALA A 176 17.94 -11.00 -2.93
C ALA A 176 16.93 -10.75 -4.05
N PHE A 177 15.69 -10.39 -3.71
CA PHE A 177 14.65 -10.03 -4.68
C PHE A 177 15.01 -8.76 -5.46
N TRP A 178 15.48 -7.72 -4.76
CA TRP A 178 15.96 -6.49 -5.41
C TRP A 178 17.11 -6.78 -6.38
N SER A 179 18.09 -7.57 -5.94
CA SER A 179 19.21 -8.02 -6.78
C SER A 179 18.75 -8.81 -8.00
N PHE A 180 17.71 -9.62 -7.87
CA PHE A 180 17.08 -10.31 -8.99
C PHE A 180 16.47 -9.34 -9.99
N LEU A 181 15.71 -8.33 -9.54
CA LEU A 181 15.11 -7.33 -10.43
C LEU A 181 16.18 -6.55 -11.21
N LEU A 182 17.28 -6.18 -10.54
CA LEU A 182 18.44 -5.55 -11.19
C LEU A 182 19.04 -6.45 -12.27
N LYS A 183 19.17 -7.75 -12.03
CA LYS A 183 19.66 -8.74 -13.02
C LYS A 183 18.68 -8.88 -14.19
N VAL A 184 17.37 -8.92 -13.95
CA VAL A 184 16.35 -8.98 -15.01
C VAL A 184 16.43 -7.74 -15.90
N ARG A 185 16.55 -6.56 -15.30
CA ARG A 185 16.77 -5.29 -16.02
C ARG A 185 18.05 -5.32 -16.86
N ALA A 186 19.18 -5.73 -16.28
CA ALA A 186 20.47 -5.77 -16.97
C ALA A 186 20.49 -6.68 -18.20
N LYS A 187 19.67 -7.74 -18.21
CA LYS A 187 19.54 -8.64 -19.37
C LYS A 187 18.81 -8.04 -20.58
N LYS A 188 18.04 -6.94 -20.40
CA LYS A 188 17.29 -6.24 -21.46
C LYS A 188 16.36 -7.12 -22.31
N GLN A 189 15.98 -8.30 -21.82
CA GLN A 189 15.12 -9.25 -22.55
C GLN A 189 13.63 -8.86 -22.53
N LEU A 190 13.21 -8.06 -21.56
CA LEU A 190 11.81 -7.65 -21.34
C LEU A 190 11.56 -6.18 -21.75
N GLY A 191 12.46 -5.62 -22.57
CA GLY A 191 12.46 -4.20 -22.92
C GLY A 191 12.95 -3.29 -21.79
N PRO A 192 12.69 -1.98 -21.91
CA PRO A 192 13.09 -0.97 -20.93
C PRO A 192 12.36 -1.16 -19.58
N LEU A 193 13.11 -1.54 -18.54
CA LEU A 193 12.59 -1.69 -17.18
C LEU A 193 13.10 -0.59 -16.24
N GLY A 194 12.16 0.07 -15.56
CA GLY A 194 12.44 0.95 -14.43
C GLY A 194 12.08 0.27 -13.11
N LEU A 195 12.81 0.57 -12.04
CA LEU A 195 12.55 0.02 -10.71
C LEU A 195 12.48 1.17 -9.70
N SER A 196 11.53 1.11 -8.76
CA SER A 196 11.57 1.98 -7.59
C SER A 196 11.15 1.24 -6.33
N PHE A 197 11.84 1.52 -5.22
CA PHE A 197 11.42 1.13 -3.89
C PHE A 197 10.91 2.36 -3.14
N ASN A 198 9.67 2.29 -2.66
CA ASN A 198 9.00 3.37 -1.95
C ASN A 198 8.83 2.96 -0.49
N VAL A 199 9.43 3.74 0.41
CA VAL A 199 9.26 3.60 1.86
C VAL A 199 8.19 4.59 2.32
N SER A 200 7.16 4.09 2.98
CA SER A 200 6.10 4.86 3.60
C SER A 200 6.66 5.69 4.75
N ARG A 201 6.29 6.98 4.76
CA ARG A 201 6.66 7.92 5.83
C ARG A 201 5.82 7.72 7.09
N SER A 202 4.71 6.97 6.99
CA SER A 202 3.68 6.94 8.03
C SER A 202 3.98 5.97 9.19
N HIS A 203 5.05 5.18 9.09
CA HIS A 203 5.34 4.12 10.06
C HIS A 203 5.79 4.62 11.44
N TYR A 204 6.15 5.90 11.59
CA TYR A 204 6.59 6.42 12.88
C TYR A 204 5.46 6.65 13.89
N SER A 205 4.19 6.69 13.47
CA SER A 205 3.09 7.10 14.36
C SER A 205 2.21 5.95 14.90
N SER A 206 2.26 4.75 14.31
CA SER A 206 1.29 3.67 14.65
C SER A 206 1.80 2.65 15.67
N ALA A 207 3.09 2.68 16.04
CA ALA A 207 3.67 1.69 16.95
C ALA A 207 3.17 1.78 18.41
N ASN A 208 2.36 2.79 18.76
CA ASN A 208 1.80 2.96 20.12
C ASN A 208 0.28 2.76 20.21
N SER A 209 -0.44 2.50 19.12
CA SER A 209 -1.85 2.10 19.24
C SER A 209 -1.89 0.60 19.49
N ASN A 210 -2.00 0.24 20.76
CA ASN A 210 -2.22 -1.11 21.28
C ASN A 210 -3.62 -1.65 20.88
N SER A 211 -4.04 -1.44 19.64
CA SER A 211 -5.26 -2.01 19.08
C SER A 211 -4.99 -3.49 18.83
N GLN A 212 -5.49 -4.32 19.74
CA GLN A 212 -5.85 -5.68 19.41
C GLN A 212 -6.52 -5.71 18.03
N PRO A 213 -6.30 -6.72 17.19
CA PRO A 213 -7.24 -7.01 16.12
C PRO A 213 -8.57 -7.35 16.79
N ALA A 214 -9.40 -6.32 16.99
CA ALA A 214 -10.80 -6.53 17.28
C ALA A 214 -11.32 -7.32 16.09
N GLY A 215 -11.59 -8.60 16.31
CA GLY A 215 -12.30 -9.42 15.34
C GLY A 215 -13.52 -8.64 14.89
N THR A 216 -13.76 -8.60 13.57
CA THR A 216 -15.03 -8.14 13.00
C THR A 216 -15.52 -6.85 13.66
N GLY A 217 -14.85 -5.73 13.40
CA GLY A 217 -15.32 -4.42 13.81
C GLY A 217 -16.77 -4.23 13.35
N THR A 218 -17.70 -4.36 14.29
CA THR A 218 -19.02 -3.75 14.21
C THR A 218 -18.79 -2.27 13.93
N TYR A 219 -19.14 -1.85 12.73
CA TYR A 219 -19.11 -0.46 12.31
C TYR A 219 -19.83 0.39 13.37
N THR A 220 -19.09 1.27 14.05
CA THR A 220 -19.70 2.40 14.76
C THR A 220 -20.32 3.31 13.72
N GLU A 221 -21.61 3.09 13.51
CA GLU A 221 -22.50 3.93 12.74
C GLU A 221 -22.48 5.33 13.37
N TYR A 222 -21.78 6.26 12.73
CA TYR A 222 -21.93 7.68 13.04
C TYR A 222 -23.34 8.06 12.60
N SER A 223 -24.27 8.00 13.55
CA SER A 223 -25.64 8.46 13.39
C SER A 223 -25.60 9.97 13.14
N VAL A 224 -25.50 10.35 11.87
CA VAL A 224 -25.83 11.70 11.40
C VAL A 224 -27.30 11.91 11.74
N MET A 225 -27.58 12.67 12.80
CA MET A 225 -28.93 13.15 13.10
C MET A 225 -29.36 14.11 11.98
N GLY A 226 -29.85 13.53 10.88
CA GLY A 226 -30.54 14.23 9.79
C GLY A 226 -32.04 14.18 10.03
N ALA A 227 -32.65 15.35 10.11
CA ALA A 227 -34.07 15.57 10.31
C ALA A 227 -34.96 14.70 9.41
N GLN A 228 -35.94 14.03 10.02
CA GLN A 228 -37.03 13.32 9.37
C GLN A 228 -37.93 14.30 8.59
N PRO A 229 -38.16 14.10 7.28
CA PRO A 229 -39.29 14.72 6.61
C PRO A 229 -40.57 13.96 6.98
N VAL A 230 -41.49 14.65 7.66
CA VAL A 230 -42.87 14.20 7.89
C VAL A 230 -43.57 14.11 6.54
N ILE A 231 -43.89 12.90 6.07
CA ILE A 231 -44.77 12.67 4.92
C ILE A 231 -46.16 12.30 5.46
N PRO A 232 -47.25 12.94 5.00
CA PRO A 232 -48.60 12.62 5.45
C PRO A 232 -49.12 11.35 4.76
N SER A 233 -49.73 10.50 5.57
CA SER A 233 -50.44 9.28 5.21
C SER A 233 -51.61 9.56 4.27
N LEU A 234 -51.76 8.73 3.23
CA LEU A 234 -53.06 8.47 2.64
C LEU A 234 -53.15 7.01 2.19
N ASP A 235 -54.13 6.32 2.75
CA ASP A 235 -54.51 4.92 2.50
C ASP A 235 -54.85 4.66 1.03
N SER A 236 -54.46 3.48 0.52
CA SER A 236 -55.28 2.58 -0.33
C SER A 236 -54.44 1.44 -0.97
N GLU A 237 -54.63 0.21 -0.47
CA GLU A 237 -54.68 -1.10 -1.17
C GLU A 237 -53.50 -1.64 -2.04
N PRO A 238 -53.43 -2.99 -2.25
CA PRO A 238 -52.21 -3.76 -2.06
C PRO A 238 -51.43 -4.04 -3.35
N PRO A 239 -50.08 -3.96 -3.35
CA PRO A 239 -49.29 -4.52 -4.43
C PRO A 239 -48.58 -5.81 -4.01
N SER A 240 -48.75 -6.79 -4.89
CA SER A 240 -47.95 -7.99 -5.14
C SER A 240 -46.56 -8.03 -4.52
N ALA A 241 -46.22 -9.20 -3.96
CA ALA A 241 -44.92 -9.56 -3.41
C ALA A 241 -43.74 -9.21 -4.34
N VAL A 242 -43.21 -8.00 -4.18
CA VAL A 242 -41.94 -7.60 -4.79
C VAL A 242 -40.86 -7.97 -3.79
N SER A 243 -40.09 -9.01 -4.11
CA SER A 243 -38.89 -9.42 -3.38
C SER A 243 -37.98 -8.22 -3.19
N SER A 244 -38.04 -7.64 -1.99
CA SER A 244 -37.20 -6.55 -1.57
C SER A 244 -35.77 -7.07 -1.46
N VAL A 245 -35.02 -6.94 -2.54
CA VAL A 245 -33.58 -7.16 -2.57
C VAL A 245 -32.99 -6.19 -1.57
N ARG A 246 -32.65 -6.68 -0.37
CA ARG A 246 -31.85 -5.97 0.63
C ARG A 246 -30.53 -5.60 -0.04
N GLN A 247 -30.45 -4.39 -0.59
CA GLN A 247 -29.19 -3.79 -0.98
C GLN A 247 -28.39 -3.60 0.30
N LEU A 248 -27.39 -4.46 0.49
CA LEU A 248 -26.43 -4.28 1.58
C LEU A 248 -25.77 -2.91 1.41
N PRO A 249 -25.68 -2.10 2.48
CA PRO A 249 -25.06 -0.79 2.40
C PRO A 249 -23.64 -0.97 1.86
N LEU A 250 -23.34 -0.28 0.75
CA LEU A 250 -22.01 -0.18 0.18
C LEU A 250 -21.12 0.47 1.25
N THR A 251 -20.36 -0.35 1.98
CA THR A 251 -19.35 0.12 2.92
C THR A 251 -18.32 0.91 2.13
N VAL A 252 -18.34 2.23 2.29
CA VAL A 252 -17.32 3.12 1.76
C VAL A 252 -16.03 2.82 2.51
N THR A 253 -15.22 1.91 1.97
CA THR A 253 -13.88 1.67 2.48
C THR A 253 -13.05 2.91 2.24
N THR A 254 -12.68 3.62 3.31
CA THR A 254 -11.72 4.72 3.26
C THR A 254 -10.41 4.16 2.71
N SER A 255 -10.14 4.45 1.43
CA SER A 255 -8.97 3.94 0.72
C SER A 255 -7.70 4.44 1.39
N VAL A 256 -6.91 3.52 1.91
CA VAL A 256 -5.58 3.80 2.46
C VAL A 256 -4.66 4.29 1.33
N PRO A 257 -4.00 5.45 1.42
CA PRO A 257 -3.15 5.94 0.33
C PRO A 257 -2.00 4.97 0.02
N LEU A 258 -1.66 4.77 -1.26
CA LEU A 258 -0.53 3.91 -1.66
C LEU A 258 0.80 4.31 -0.98
N LEU A 259 0.98 5.61 -0.70
CA LEU A 259 2.15 6.15 -0.02
C LEU A 259 2.30 5.71 1.44
N SER A 260 1.28 5.07 2.02
CA SER A 260 1.32 4.53 3.37
C SER A 260 1.84 3.09 3.45
N VAL A 261 2.13 2.46 2.30
CA VAL A 261 2.59 1.08 2.18
C VAL A 261 4.01 1.06 1.63
N ASP A 262 4.90 0.27 2.23
CA ASP A 262 6.22 0.03 1.64
C ASP A 262 6.05 -0.90 0.45
N HIS A 263 6.51 -0.49 -0.73
CA HIS A 263 6.29 -1.26 -1.95
C HIS A 263 7.39 -1.04 -2.99
N ILE A 264 7.57 -2.04 -3.85
CA ILE A 264 8.42 -1.97 -5.03
C ILE A 264 7.52 -1.77 -6.25
N LYS A 265 7.87 -0.82 -7.12
CA LYS A 265 7.28 -0.67 -8.46
C LYS A 265 8.25 -1.17 -9.52
N VAL A 266 7.73 -1.97 -10.44
CA VAL A 266 8.44 -2.43 -11.65
C VAL A 266 7.76 -1.79 -12.86
N TYR A 267 8.37 -0.75 -13.41
CA TYR A 267 7.89 -0.01 -14.57
C TYR A 267 8.28 -0.70 -15.86
N HIS A 268 7.35 -0.81 -16.79
CA HIS A 268 7.56 -1.49 -18.07
C HIS A 268 6.58 -1.01 -19.13
N ASP A 269 6.80 -1.45 -20.37
CA ASP A 269 5.84 -1.20 -21.47
C ASP A 269 4.60 -2.07 -21.29
N ALA A 270 3.42 -1.54 -21.65
CA ALA A 270 2.14 -2.18 -21.46
C ALA A 270 2.08 -3.60 -22.06
N ILE A 271 2.69 -3.80 -23.24
CA ILE A 271 2.74 -5.09 -23.93
C ILE A 271 3.44 -6.19 -23.12
N ASN A 272 4.35 -5.83 -22.21
CA ASN A 272 5.14 -6.78 -21.42
C ASN A 272 4.52 -7.09 -20.05
N SER A 273 3.35 -6.52 -19.73
CA SER A 273 2.74 -6.64 -18.39
C SER A 273 2.64 -8.08 -17.91
N MET A 274 2.06 -8.95 -18.72
CA MET A 274 1.80 -10.34 -18.32
C MET A 274 3.06 -11.22 -18.38
N VAL A 275 4.02 -10.88 -19.22
CA VAL A 275 5.32 -11.56 -19.28
C VAL A 275 6.13 -11.26 -18.03
N ILE A 276 6.17 -10.00 -17.62
CA ILE A 276 6.85 -9.59 -16.38
C ILE A 276 6.17 -10.23 -15.18
N ARG A 277 4.84 -10.33 -15.17
CA ARG A 277 4.09 -11.05 -14.15
C ARG A 277 4.53 -12.52 -14.02
N ASN A 278 4.77 -13.23 -15.13
CA ASN A 278 5.34 -14.59 -15.10
C ASN A 278 6.74 -14.61 -14.48
N VAL A 279 7.59 -13.63 -14.81
CA VAL A 279 8.96 -13.55 -14.29
C VAL A 279 8.96 -13.31 -12.77
N LEU A 280 8.05 -12.45 -12.28
CA LEU A 280 7.86 -12.21 -10.85
C LEU A 280 7.36 -13.47 -10.13
N ASP A 281 6.34 -14.15 -10.66
CA ASP A 281 5.80 -15.39 -10.09
C ASP A 281 6.82 -16.56 -10.10
N ALA A 282 7.72 -16.59 -11.09
CA ALA A 282 8.75 -17.60 -11.20
C ALA A 282 9.92 -17.42 -10.22
N TRP A 283 10.06 -16.22 -9.63
CA TRP A 283 11.14 -15.91 -8.71
C TRP A 283 11.11 -16.83 -7.49
N ARG A 284 12.30 -17.21 -7.01
CA ARG A 284 12.49 -18.06 -5.83
C ARG A 284 13.59 -17.49 -4.97
N PHE A 285 13.37 -17.46 -3.67
CA PHE A 285 14.40 -17.23 -2.67
C PHE A 285 15.05 -18.56 -2.30
N GLU A 286 16.38 -18.58 -2.25
CA GLU A 286 17.16 -19.73 -1.79
C GLU A 286 17.85 -19.34 -0.48
N SER A 287 17.52 -20.02 0.62
CA SER A 287 18.20 -19.80 1.89
C SER A 287 19.52 -20.56 1.90
N GLY A 288 20.61 -19.86 2.22
CA GLY A 288 21.96 -20.41 2.21
C GLY A 288 22.34 -21.23 3.44
N GLU A 289 21.49 -21.30 4.47
CA GLU A 289 21.84 -21.87 5.78
C GLU A 289 21.31 -23.29 5.95
N MET A 290 22.21 -24.24 6.23
CA MET A 290 22.03 -25.64 6.69
C MET A 290 20.99 -26.55 6.00
N GLY A 291 20.40 -26.13 4.90
CA GLY A 291 19.50 -26.91 4.07
C GLY A 291 18.84 -25.97 3.07
N SER A 292 19.25 -26.04 1.80
CA SER A 292 18.82 -25.08 0.77
C SER A 292 17.34 -25.26 0.40
N TYR A 293 16.45 -24.71 1.22
CA TYR A 293 15.03 -24.64 0.88
C TYR A 293 14.80 -23.51 -0.13
N LYS A 294 13.94 -23.78 -1.12
CA LYS A 294 13.57 -22.83 -2.18
C LYS A 294 12.14 -22.37 -1.97
N ILE A 295 11.93 -21.10 -1.65
CA ILE A 295 10.60 -20.53 -1.41
C ILE A 295 10.21 -19.68 -2.60
N ARG A 296 8.99 -19.88 -3.13
CA ARG A 296 8.39 -18.99 -4.13
C ARG A 296 7.47 -17.99 -3.43
N LEU A 297 8.04 -16.93 -2.84
CA LEU A 297 7.26 -15.97 -2.05
C LEU A 297 6.10 -15.35 -2.85
N LEU A 298 6.32 -15.08 -4.15
CA LEU A 298 5.33 -14.43 -5.00
C LEU A 298 4.36 -15.40 -5.69
N LYS A 299 4.43 -16.72 -5.42
CA LYS A 299 3.54 -17.70 -6.04
C LYS A 299 2.10 -17.47 -5.54
N GLY A 300 1.20 -17.13 -6.46
CA GLY A 300 -0.20 -16.86 -6.14
C GLY A 300 -0.47 -15.48 -5.54
N ALA A 301 0.57 -14.66 -5.35
CA ALA A 301 0.43 -13.32 -4.79
C ALA A 301 -0.35 -12.42 -5.74
N ARG A 302 -1.45 -11.81 -5.28
CA ARG A 302 -2.29 -10.91 -6.05
C ARG A 302 -1.66 -9.52 -6.08
N LEU A 303 -0.93 -9.22 -7.15
CA LEU A 303 -0.26 -7.94 -7.34
C LEU A 303 -1.13 -6.99 -8.14
N VAL A 304 -0.87 -5.69 -8.00
CA VAL A 304 -1.65 -4.65 -8.66
C VAL A 304 -0.88 -4.11 -9.86
N LEU A 305 -1.53 -4.06 -11.03
CA LEU A 305 -1.03 -3.38 -12.21
C LEU A 305 -1.56 -1.95 -12.22
N LEU A 306 -0.67 -0.98 -12.38
CA LEU A 306 -1.01 0.44 -12.49
C LEU A 306 -0.83 0.96 -13.92
N ASP A 307 -1.58 2.00 -14.26
CA ASP A 307 -1.40 2.81 -15.46
C ASP A 307 -0.25 3.84 -15.30
N GLU A 308 -0.01 4.62 -16.34
CA GLU A 308 1.01 5.68 -16.35
C GLU A 308 0.73 6.81 -15.35
N ARG A 309 -0.50 6.90 -14.84
CA ARG A 309 -0.95 7.87 -13.82
C ARG A 309 -0.97 7.28 -12.42
N SER A 310 -0.39 6.09 -12.23
CA SER A 310 -0.42 5.34 -10.96
C SER A 310 -1.82 4.99 -10.45
N LYS A 311 -2.80 4.86 -11.34
CA LYS A 311 -4.14 4.32 -11.02
C LYS A 311 -4.15 2.82 -11.22
N GLY A 312 -4.84 2.12 -10.31
CA GLY A 312 -5.02 0.68 -10.40
C GLY A 312 -5.82 0.30 -11.64
N ILE A 313 -5.29 -0.62 -12.43
CA ILE A 313 -5.94 -1.19 -13.62
C ILE A 313 -6.56 -2.55 -13.28
N LEU A 314 -5.78 -3.45 -12.68
CA LEU A 314 -6.22 -4.80 -12.34
C LEU A 314 -5.40 -5.40 -11.19
N VAL A 315 -5.97 -6.44 -10.58
CA VAL A 315 -5.31 -7.31 -9.60
C VAL A 315 -5.15 -8.72 -10.19
N VAL A 316 -3.94 -9.27 -10.18
CA VAL A 316 -3.57 -10.59 -10.75
C VAL A 316 -2.56 -11.32 -9.89
#